data_AF-A0A2E9FLC8-F1
#
_entry.id   AF-A0A2E9FLC8-F1
#
_cell.length_a   1.000
_cell.length_b   1.000
_cell.length_c   1.000
_cell.angle_alpha   90.00
_cell.angle_beta   90.00
_cell.angle_gamma   90.00
#
_symmetry.space_group_name_H-M   'P 1'
#
loop_
_entity.id
_entity.type
_entity.pdbx_description
1 polymer ?
#
loop_
_entity_poly.entity_id
_entity_poly.type
_entity_poly.pdbx_seq_one_letter_code
_entity_poly.pdbx_strand_id
1 'polypeptide(L)'
;MASFDNNLRLEEITTGAASGTWGTKTNTNLSLIGKALGYATEASFGSDADTNTTVDNATDSSARAMYFKVTSGVSLTATRTLTILPLTISRVMFIENATSGSQSITIKQGSGATVTIATGKTKVVYLDGAGSGAAVIDALALLENFIATGTAGSLTQLNITSQGDLRLEDSSGGEYAAIQAAGTTTTYTITLPAAVGTSGQVLTLSDGVGATSWSDAGTTSTIADNAVTLAKMATGTPGNLISYDGSNNPVAVGTGTAGQVLTSAGSGNPPAFATPATTTVPYSDWVVKTASDTGMTATSKDQLIINSASAFTLNLPSSPSNGDTVVLSNAGAGTVTVGRNSSNIDSLAEDGTLNSGASVQLVYAGSTIGWHSL
;
A
#
# COMPACT_ATOMS: atom_id res chain seq x y z
N MET A 1 56.70 62.24 -3.13
CA MET A 1 56.41 60.91 -3.70
C MET A 1 54.92 60.68 -3.49
N ALA A 2 54.19 60.21 -4.50
CA ALA A 2 52.77 59.90 -4.34
C ALA A 2 52.58 58.71 -3.39
N SER A 3 51.49 58.71 -2.61
CA SER A 3 51.11 57.58 -1.74
C SER A 3 49.97 56.77 -2.35
N PHE A 4 49.73 55.56 -1.87
CA PHE A 4 48.69 54.64 -2.36
C PHE A 4 47.91 54.00 -1.20
N ASP A 5 47.75 54.74 -0.11
CA ASP A 5 47.28 54.22 1.18
C ASP A 5 45.75 54.01 1.25
N ASN A 6 44.98 54.58 0.32
CA ASN A 6 43.54 54.32 0.24
C ASN A 6 43.22 52.85 -0.10
N ASN A 7 42.03 52.40 0.32
CA ASN A 7 41.55 51.05 0.11
C ASN A 7 41.42 50.63 -1.36
N LEU A 8 41.43 51.59 -2.30
CA LEU A 8 41.34 51.34 -3.74
C LEU A 8 42.71 51.30 -4.42
N ARG A 9 43.80 51.52 -3.67
CA ARG A 9 45.18 51.61 -4.17
C ARG A 9 45.35 52.61 -5.31
N LEU A 10 44.55 53.68 -5.30
CA LEU A 10 44.68 54.79 -6.24
C LEU A 10 45.78 55.76 -5.78
N GLU A 11 46.38 56.49 -6.72
CA GLU A 11 47.40 57.49 -6.39
C GLU A 11 46.82 58.64 -5.55
N GLU A 12 47.49 58.98 -4.47
CA GLU A 12 47.22 60.14 -3.63
C GLU A 12 48.20 61.27 -3.93
N ILE A 13 47.64 62.43 -4.25
CA ILE A 13 48.41 63.64 -4.60
C ILE A 13 49.23 64.09 -3.39
N THR A 14 50.52 64.36 -3.55
CA THR A 14 51.38 64.80 -2.44
C THR A 14 50.85 66.09 -1.80
N THR A 15 50.75 66.14 -0.47
CA THR A 15 50.32 67.32 0.29
C THR A 15 51.13 68.56 -0.10
N GLY A 16 50.46 69.63 -0.55
CA GLY A 16 51.09 70.87 -1.03
C GLY A 16 51.32 70.94 -2.55
N ALA A 17 51.25 69.83 -3.29
CA ALA A 17 51.17 69.85 -4.75
C ALA A 17 49.73 70.16 -5.20
N ALA A 18 49.58 70.77 -6.39
CA ALA A 18 48.29 71.16 -6.98
C ALA A 18 47.40 72.06 -6.09
N SER A 19 47.80 73.35 -5.97
CA SER A 19 47.04 74.43 -5.31
C SER A 19 46.51 74.12 -3.91
N GLY A 20 47.30 73.41 -3.08
CA GLY A 20 47.27 73.33 -1.60
C GLY A 20 46.03 72.72 -0.92
N THR A 21 44.84 72.92 -1.47
CA THR A 21 43.55 72.52 -0.90
C THR A 21 42.84 71.47 -1.76
N TRP A 22 43.04 71.51 -3.08
CA TRP A 22 42.41 70.57 -4.01
C TRP A 22 43.01 69.16 -3.90
N GLY A 23 44.33 69.04 -3.78
CA GLY A 23 45.00 67.75 -3.56
C GLY A 23 44.49 67.05 -2.30
N THR A 24 44.45 67.74 -1.16
CA THR A 24 43.94 67.20 0.10
C THR A 24 42.48 66.78 0.00
N LYS A 25 41.59 67.63 -0.53
CA LYS A 25 40.16 67.30 -0.68
C LYS A 25 39.93 66.12 -1.62
N THR A 26 40.70 66.02 -2.69
CA THR A 26 40.64 64.90 -3.63
C THR A 26 41.03 63.60 -2.94
N ASN A 27 42.17 63.58 -2.23
CA ASN A 27 42.61 62.39 -1.50
C ASN A 27 41.60 61.98 -0.41
N THR A 28 41.03 62.95 0.33
CA THR A 28 39.96 62.67 1.30
C THR A 28 38.77 62.00 0.62
N ASN A 29 38.28 62.53 -0.51
CA ASN A 29 37.16 61.94 -1.23
C ASN A 29 37.47 60.53 -1.75
N LEU A 30 38.68 60.31 -2.30
CA LEU A 30 39.11 58.98 -2.76
C LEU A 30 39.18 57.97 -1.60
N SER A 31 39.70 58.39 -0.44
CA SER A 31 39.71 57.59 0.77
C SER A 31 38.28 57.23 1.20
N LEU A 32 37.36 58.19 1.20
CA LEU A 32 35.96 57.96 1.57
C LEU A 32 35.23 57.02 0.61
N ILE A 33 35.50 57.09 -0.70
CA ILE A 33 34.97 56.12 -1.67
C ILE A 33 35.53 54.72 -1.38
N GLY A 34 36.84 54.62 -1.11
CA GLY A 34 37.45 53.35 -0.72
C GLY A 34 36.89 52.76 0.57
N LYS A 35 36.53 53.61 1.55
CA LYS A 35 35.81 53.16 2.75
C LYS A 35 34.37 52.77 2.43
N ALA A 36 33.70 53.49 1.54
CA ALA A 36 32.34 53.20 1.13
C ALA A 36 32.18 51.84 0.45
N LEU A 37 33.22 51.36 -0.24
CA LEU A 37 33.26 50.03 -0.87
C LEU A 37 33.78 48.93 0.06
N GLY A 38 34.27 49.31 1.25
CA GLY A 38 34.93 48.43 2.19
C GLY A 38 34.03 47.86 3.28
N TYR A 39 34.70 47.39 4.34
CA TYR A 39 34.12 46.86 5.57
C TYR A 39 34.37 47.83 6.72
N ALA A 40 33.39 48.02 7.59
CA ALA A 40 33.58 48.74 8.85
C ALA A 40 32.76 48.12 9.99
N THR A 41 33.15 48.44 11.23
CA THR A 41 32.46 48.02 12.45
C THR A 41 32.13 49.24 13.30
N GLU A 42 30.96 49.24 13.92
CA GLU A 42 30.54 50.29 14.85
C GLU A 42 29.75 49.70 16.01
N ALA A 43 30.12 50.10 17.22
CA ALA A 43 29.32 49.85 18.42
C ALA A 43 28.16 50.84 18.49
N SER A 44 27.19 50.72 17.58
CA SER A 44 26.11 51.70 17.43
C SER A 44 25.21 51.82 18.66
N PHE A 45 25.10 50.75 19.45
CA PHE A 45 24.31 50.73 20.70
C PHE A 45 25.22 50.87 21.93
N GLY A 46 25.34 52.10 22.44
CA GLY A 46 26.04 52.38 23.71
C GLY A 46 25.24 52.04 24.97
N SER A 47 23.93 51.87 24.84
CA SER A 47 22.99 51.45 25.89
C SER A 47 21.91 50.55 25.29
N ASP A 48 21.10 49.92 26.14
CA ASP A 48 19.98 49.09 25.71
C ASP A 48 18.77 49.95 25.31
N ALA A 49 18.92 50.73 24.24
CA ALA A 49 17.91 51.65 23.71
C ALA A 49 18.04 51.79 22.19
N ASP A 50 16.98 52.27 21.54
CA ASP A 50 17.03 52.65 20.13
C ASP A 50 18.00 53.81 19.91
N THR A 51 18.67 53.83 18.78
CA THR A 51 19.74 54.78 18.49
C THR A 51 19.84 55.11 17.00
N ASN A 52 20.69 56.08 16.69
CA ASN A 52 20.98 56.49 15.33
C ASN A 52 22.47 56.25 15.03
N THR A 53 22.77 55.91 13.79
CA THR A 53 24.11 56.03 13.21
C THR A 53 24.06 57.01 12.04
N THR A 54 25.19 57.62 11.70
CA THR A 54 25.26 58.68 10.69
C THR A 54 26.33 58.38 9.65
N VAL A 55 25.97 58.54 8.40
CA VAL A 55 26.90 58.68 7.28
C VAL A 55 27.22 60.16 7.14
N ASP A 56 28.33 60.59 7.73
CA ASP A 56 28.68 62.01 7.82
C ASP A 56 28.97 62.65 6.45
N ASN A 57 28.88 63.98 6.36
CA ASN A 57 29.29 64.66 5.14
C ASN A 57 30.81 64.87 5.12
N ALA A 58 31.46 64.46 4.03
CA ALA A 58 32.88 64.69 3.75
C ALA A 58 33.87 64.26 4.86
N THR A 59 33.43 63.42 5.80
CA THR A 59 34.21 62.89 6.92
C THR A 59 34.00 61.39 7.01
N ASP A 60 34.94 60.69 7.62
CA ASP A 60 34.83 59.25 7.82
C ASP A 60 33.68 58.87 8.77
N SER A 61 33.00 57.77 8.46
CA SER A 61 31.95 57.17 9.28
C SER A 61 31.89 55.68 8.99
N SER A 62 31.80 54.86 10.04
CA SER A 62 31.72 53.40 9.88
C SER A 62 30.50 52.97 9.08
N ALA A 63 29.33 53.59 9.32
CA ALA A 63 28.11 53.36 8.54
C ALA A 63 28.23 53.69 7.04
N ARG A 64 29.32 54.35 6.59
CA ARG A 64 29.58 54.56 5.16
C ARG A 64 29.93 53.26 4.44
N ALA A 65 30.46 52.25 5.12
CA ALA A 65 30.93 51.03 4.48
C ALA A 65 29.81 50.27 3.76
N MET A 66 30.15 49.58 2.67
CA MET A 66 29.21 48.71 1.95
C MET A 66 28.89 47.50 2.81
N TYR A 67 29.87 46.98 3.55
CA TYR A 67 29.64 46.02 4.63
C TYR A 67 29.76 46.70 5.99
N PHE A 68 28.65 46.75 6.72
CA PHE A 68 28.54 47.42 8.00
C PHE A 68 28.21 46.41 9.09
N LYS A 69 29.18 46.14 9.97
CA LYS A 69 28.99 45.30 11.15
C LYS A 69 28.55 46.13 12.34
N VAL A 70 27.33 45.92 12.78
CA VAL A 70 26.75 46.58 13.95
C VAL A 70 27.05 45.74 15.18
N THR A 71 27.75 46.32 16.15
CA THR A 71 27.97 45.74 17.48
C THR A 71 27.27 46.60 18.54
N SER A 72 27.26 46.11 19.77
CA SER A 72 26.75 46.85 20.93
C SER A 72 27.80 46.87 22.03
N GLY A 73 27.88 48.00 22.75
CA GLY A 73 28.72 48.12 23.96
C GLY A 73 28.10 47.45 25.18
N VAL A 74 26.82 47.06 25.10
CA VAL A 74 26.06 46.38 26.16
C VAL A 74 25.31 45.18 25.59
N SER A 75 24.85 44.28 26.45
CA SER A 75 23.89 43.24 26.06
C SER A 75 22.52 43.86 25.87
N LEU A 76 21.96 43.75 24.65
CA LEU A 76 20.60 44.17 24.38
C LEU A 76 19.61 43.21 25.03
N THR A 77 18.50 43.72 25.57
CA THR A 77 17.47 42.88 26.21
C THR A 77 16.19 42.78 25.40
N ALA A 78 16.05 43.61 24.35
CA ALA A 78 14.95 43.60 23.41
C ALA A 78 15.47 43.88 21.99
N THR A 79 14.62 43.72 20.97
CA THR A 79 14.94 44.21 19.63
C THR A 79 15.04 45.72 19.66
N ARG A 80 16.17 46.28 19.18
CA ARG A 80 16.41 47.72 19.14
C ARG A 80 16.48 48.24 17.71
N THR A 81 16.03 49.47 17.52
CA THR A 81 16.07 50.16 16.24
C THR A 81 17.38 50.90 16.07
N LEU A 82 18.07 50.68 14.95
CA LEU A 82 19.16 51.51 14.47
C LEU A 82 18.68 52.32 13.27
N THR A 83 18.56 53.64 13.45
CA THR A 83 18.20 54.54 12.35
C THR A 83 19.46 55.04 11.64
N ILE A 84 19.57 54.82 10.34
CA ILE A 84 20.68 55.30 9.52
C ILE A 84 20.33 56.69 8.98
N LEU A 85 21.16 57.67 9.33
CA LEU A 85 21.06 59.05 8.89
C LEU A 85 22.14 59.39 7.84
N PRO A 86 21.91 60.41 6.99
CA PRO A 86 20.66 61.16 6.82
C PRO A 86 19.57 60.36 6.09
N LEU A 87 18.29 60.72 6.30
CA LEU A 87 17.15 60.01 5.70
C LEU A 87 17.10 60.10 4.15
N THR A 88 18.01 60.86 3.55
CA THR A 88 18.08 61.15 2.10
C THR A 88 19.14 60.33 1.36
N ILE A 89 19.86 59.43 2.04
CA ILE A 89 20.89 58.61 1.37
C ILE A 89 20.24 57.42 0.64
N SER A 90 20.47 57.31 -0.67
CA SER A 90 20.04 56.14 -1.45
C SER A 90 21.23 55.25 -1.74
N ARG A 91 21.27 54.03 -1.20
CA ARG A 91 22.40 53.10 -1.35
C ARG A 91 22.09 51.68 -0.96
N VAL A 92 22.88 50.74 -1.47
CA VAL A 92 22.92 49.34 -1.02
C VAL A 92 23.91 49.18 0.14
N MET A 93 23.57 48.32 1.10
CA MET A 93 24.41 47.95 2.24
C MET A 93 24.24 46.47 2.59
N PHE A 94 25.31 45.86 3.07
CA PHE A 94 25.31 44.58 3.77
C PHE A 94 25.41 44.90 5.25
N ILE A 95 24.40 44.51 6.03
CA ILE A 95 24.36 44.84 7.46
C ILE A 95 24.38 43.54 8.26
N GLU A 96 25.41 43.39 9.08
CA GLU A 96 25.56 42.27 10.02
C GLU A 96 25.13 42.73 11.42
N ASN A 97 24.22 41.97 12.04
CA ASN A 97 23.91 42.12 13.44
C ASN A 97 24.87 41.26 14.27
N ALA A 98 25.91 41.88 14.82
CA ALA A 98 26.85 41.27 15.75
C ALA A 98 26.74 41.89 17.16
N THR A 99 25.53 42.30 17.55
CA THR A 99 25.24 42.80 18.89
C THR A 99 25.24 41.67 19.92
N SER A 100 25.55 42.03 21.17
CA SER A 100 25.49 41.12 22.32
C SER A 100 24.06 41.08 22.90
N GLY A 101 23.70 39.98 23.56
CA GLY A 101 22.38 39.79 24.19
C GLY A 101 21.38 38.97 23.37
N SER A 102 21.82 38.43 22.22
CA SER A 102 21.04 37.53 21.35
C SER A 102 19.75 38.13 20.78
N GLN A 103 19.67 39.46 20.68
CA GLN A 103 18.50 40.15 20.17
C GLN A 103 18.65 40.49 18.68
N SER A 104 17.50 40.60 18.00
CA SER A 104 17.46 41.18 16.65
C SER A 104 17.70 42.69 16.70
N ILE A 105 18.05 43.29 15.57
CA ILE A 105 18.05 44.74 15.38
C ILE A 105 17.15 45.10 14.21
N THR A 106 16.45 46.22 14.33
CA THR A 106 15.63 46.78 13.25
C THR A 106 16.40 47.91 12.59
N ILE A 107 16.68 47.79 11.30
CA ILE A 107 17.31 48.85 10.50
C ILE A 107 16.23 49.74 9.91
N LYS A 108 16.38 51.04 10.13
CA LYS A 108 15.41 52.08 9.73
C LYS A 108 16.12 53.25 9.04
N GLN A 109 15.42 53.94 8.15
CA GLN A 109 15.89 55.20 7.53
C GLN A 109 14.88 56.34 7.65
N GLY A 110 13.57 56.09 7.71
CA GLY A 110 12.53 57.10 7.84
C GLY A 110 11.25 56.49 8.39
N SER A 111 10.08 57.04 8.09
CA SER A 111 8.79 56.44 8.46
C SER A 111 8.36 55.26 7.57
N GLY A 112 9.11 54.96 6.51
CA GLY A 112 8.86 53.85 5.60
C GLY A 112 9.18 52.48 6.19
N ALA A 113 9.25 51.48 5.31
CA ALA A 113 9.53 50.09 5.72
C ALA A 113 10.89 49.95 6.42
N THR A 114 11.02 48.89 7.22
CA THR A 114 12.22 48.58 8.00
C THR A 114 12.62 47.13 7.79
N VAL A 115 13.89 46.80 8.01
CA VAL A 115 14.39 45.42 7.92
C VAL A 115 14.87 44.95 9.29
N THR A 116 14.34 43.83 9.78
CA THR A 116 14.80 43.20 11.01
C THR A 116 15.87 42.16 10.71
N ILE A 117 16.99 42.24 11.43
CA ILE A 117 18.15 41.36 11.27
C ILE A 117 18.37 40.61 12.59
N ALA A 118 18.18 39.29 12.58
CA ALA A 118 18.44 38.45 13.73
C ALA A 118 19.92 38.48 14.14
N THR A 119 20.21 38.22 15.43
CA THR A 119 21.59 38.13 15.93
C THR A 119 22.42 37.13 15.11
N GLY A 120 23.66 37.50 14.80
CA GLY A 120 24.58 36.70 13.99
C GLY A 120 24.21 36.55 12.52
N LYS A 121 23.18 37.28 12.03
CA LYS A 121 22.78 37.26 10.61
C LYS A 121 23.20 38.54 9.90
N THR A 122 23.32 38.41 8.58
CA THR A 122 23.59 39.51 7.66
C THR A 122 22.43 39.62 6.68
N LYS A 123 21.99 40.85 6.40
CA LYS A 123 21.02 41.14 5.32
C LYS A 123 21.65 42.09 4.30
N VAL A 124 21.30 41.90 3.04
CA VAL A 124 21.57 42.88 1.99
C VAL A 124 20.34 43.77 1.90
N VAL A 125 20.52 45.05 2.16
CA VAL A 125 19.43 46.02 2.15
C VAL A 125 19.73 47.15 1.17
N TYR A 126 18.70 47.85 0.74
CA TYR A 126 18.85 49.16 0.16
C TYR A 126 18.05 50.20 0.93
N LEU A 127 18.65 51.38 1.03
CA LEU A 127 18.07 52.62 1.55
C LEU A 127 17.52 53.38 0.35
N ASP A 128 16.27 53.83 0.38
CA ASP A 128 15.64 54.54 -0.74
C ASP A 128 15.86 56.07 -0.72
N GLY A 129 16.29 56.61 0.41
CA GLY A 129 16.59 58.04 0.55
C GLY A 129 15.39 58.96 0.38
N ALA A 130 14.15 58.51 0.58
CA ALA A 130 12.94 59.32 0.37
C ALA A 130 12.68 60.40 1.45
N GLY A 131 13.70 60.79 2.22
CA GLY A 131 13.60 61.80 3.27
C GLY A 131 12.75 61.28 4.44
N SER A 132 11.76 62.06 4.88
CA SER A 132 10.92 61.64 6.02
C SER A 132 10.23 60.30 5.79
N GLY A 133 9.89 59.95 4.54
CA GLY A 133 9.22 58.70 4.18
C GLY A 133 10.15 57.54 3.87
N ALA A 134 11.47 57.72 4.08
CA ALA A 134 12.46 56.76 3.62
C ALA A 134 12.27 55.36 4.20
N ALA A 135 12.48 54.35 3.34
CA ALA A 135 12.36 52.95 3.65
C ALA A 135 13.71 52.23 3.56
N VAL A 136 13.85 51.20 4.38
CA VAL A 136 14.87 50.16 4.26
C VAL A 136 14.20 48.92 3.71
N ILE A 137 14.71 48.40 2.60
CA ILE A 137 14.15 47.22 1.95
C ILE A 137 15.20 46.11 1.94
N ASP A 138 14.77 44.89 2.26
CA ASP A 138 15.60 43.69 2.08
C ASP A 138 15.67 43.38 0.58
N ALA A 139 16.87 43.58 0.02
CA ALA A 139 17.11 43.40 -1.41
C ALA A 139 16.94 41.95 -1.87
N LEU A 140 16.96 41.00 -0.93
CA LEU A 140 16.89 39.56 -1.18
C LEU A 140 15.62 38.93 -0.61
N ALA A 141 14.60 39.72 -0.23
CA ALA A 141 13.34 39.21 0.32
C ALA A 141 12.66 38.15 -0.58
N LEU A 142 12.80 38.28 -1.90
CA LEU A 142 12.22 37.33 -2.87
C LEU A 142 13.03 36.02 -3.01
N LEU A 143 14.26 35.96 -2.48
CA LEU A 143 15.12 34.78 -2.51
C LEU A 143 14.99 33.91 -1.25
N GLU A 144 14.26 34.36 -0.22
CA GLU A 144 14.10 33.62 1.05
C GLU A 144 13.47 32.23 0.86
N ASN A 145 12.71 32.03 -0.22
CA ASN A 145 12.07 30.75 -0.53
C ASN A 145 12.97 29.77 -1.30
N PHE A 146 14.19 30.16 -1.70
CA PHE A 146 15.05 29.31 -2.53
C PHE A 146 15.97 28.38 -1.72
N ILE A 147 16.30 28.72 -0.46
CA ILE A 147 17.26 27.94 0.34
C ILE A 147 16.86 27.96 1.81
N ALA A 148 16.07 26.97 2.23
CA ALA A 148 15.98 26.57 3.62
C ALA A 148 16.67 25.20 3.78
N THR A 149 18.00 25.15 3.66
CA THR A 149 18.75 24.02 4.21
C THR A 149 18.65 24.10 5.74
N GLY A 150 17.85 23.23 6.35
CA GLY A 150 17.92 22.94 7.78
C GLY A 150 16.86 23.54 8.71
N THR A 151 15.75 24.07 8.20
CA THR A 151 14.57 24.40 9.03
C THR A 151 13.32 24.20 8.22
N ALA A 152 12.29 23.58 8.83
CA ALA A 152 11.02 23.19 8.24
C ALA A 152 10.41 24.30 7.35
N GLY A 153 10.75 24.28 6.06
CA GLY A 153 10.17 25.15 5.05
C GLY A 153 8.95 24.46 4.46
N SER A 154 7.80 25.14 4.49
CA SER A 154 6.63 24.71 3.73
C SER A 154 6.69 25.34 2.34
N LEU A 155 6.66 24.52 1.30
CA LEU A 155 6.52 24.98 -0.08
C LEU A 155 5.03 24.86 -0.46
N THR A 156 4.38 25.99 -0.71
CA THR A 156 2.96 26.02 -1.10
C THR A 156 2.73 25.64 -2.56
N GLN A 157 3.77 25.74 -3.40
CA GLN A 157 3.73 25.32 -4.79
C GLN A 157 5.13 24.88 -5.24
N LEU A 158 5.25 23.62 -5.66
CA LEU A 158 6.44 23.09 -6.31
C LEU A 158 6.05 22.65 -7.72
N ASN A 159 6.57 23.35 -8.73
CA ASN A 159 6.40 22.97 -10.14
C ASN A 159 7.69 22.32 -10.63
N ILE A 160 7.61 21.06 -11.08
CA ILE A 160 8.72 20.35 -11.73
C ILE A 160 8.44 20.34 -13.23
N THR A 161 9.04 21.29 -13.93
CA THR A 161 8.70 21.63 -15.33
C THR A 161 9.49 20.85 -16.39
N SER A 162 10.48 20.06 -15.95
CA SER A 162 11.21 19.08 -16.77
C SER A 162 10.92 17.67 -16.24
N GLN A 163 11.35 16.59 -16.92
CA GLN A 163 11.19 15.19 -16.46
C GLN A 163 12.00 14.85 -15.18
N GLY A 164 12.26 15.84 -14.34
CA GLY A 164 12.82 15.66 -13.01
C GLY A 164 11.82 15.02 -12.06
N ASP A 165 12.36 14.53 -10.97
CA ASP A 165 11.64 13.98 -9.84
C ASP A 165 11.72 14.89 -8.62
N LEU A 166 10.64 14.93 -7.83
CA LEU A 166 10.72 15.38 -6.44
C LEU A 166 11.31 14.22 -5.63
N ARG A 167 12.53 14.38 -5.13
CA ARG A 167 13.16 13.38 -4.24
C ARG A 167 12.98 13.75 -2.79
N LEU A 168 12.56 12.77 -2.01
CA LEU A 168 12.61 12.75 -0.55
C LEU A 168 13.79 11.86 -0.17
N GLU A 169 14.97 12.46 -0.12
CA GLU A 169 16.23 11.81 0.27
C GLU A 169 16.36 11.77 1.79
N ASP A 170 16.96 10.71 2.32
CA ASP A 170 17.39 10.68 3.71
C ASP A 170 18.70 11.48 3.92
N SER A 171 19.13 11.61 5.18
CA SER A 171 20.35 12.37 5.51
C SER A 171 21.66 11.73 5.04
N SER A 172 21.63 10.48 4.58
CA SER A 172 22.80 9.75 4.09
C SER A 172 23.06 9.97 2.59
N GLY A 173 22.05 10.47 1.86
CA GLY A 173 22.17 10.89 0.46
C GLY A 173 22.25 9.74 -0.56
N GLY A 174 21.95 8.50 -0.14
CA GLY A 174 21.94 7.31 -1.01
C GLY A 174 20.55 6.84 -1.41
N GLU A 175 19.59 6.94 -0.50
CA GLU A 175 18.24 6.41 -0.65
C GLU A 175 17.20 7.54 -0.73
N TYR A 176 16.22 7.38 -1.62
CA TYR A 176 15.13 8.34 -1.77
C TYR A 176 13.82 7.70 -2.18
N ALA A 177 12.73 8.37 -1.83
CA ALA A 177 11.44 8.20 -2.49
C ALA A 177 11.25 9.34 -3.50
N ALA A 178 10.93 9.02 -4.76
CA ALA A 178 10.75 10.01 -5.81
C ALA A 178 9.30 10.09 -6.30
N ILE A 179 8.84 11.30 -6.61
CA ILE A 179 7.65 11.54 -7.41
C ILE A 179 8.12 12.10 -8.76
N GLN A 180 8.00 11.29 -9.81
CA GLN A 180 8.47 11.67 -11.15
C GLN A 180 7.31 12.04 -12.07
N ALA A 181 7.46 13.11 -12.84
CA ALA A 181 6.52 13.45 -13.89
C ALA A 181 6.58 12.42 -15.04
N ALA A 182 5.42 11.98 -15.53
CA ALA A 182 5.35 11.03 -16.65
C ALA A 182 5.89 11.66 -17.94
N GLY A 183 6.67 10.89 -18.72
CA GLY A 183 7.31 11.37 -19.96
C GLY A 183 6.36 11.65 -21.13
N THR A 184 5.07 11.27 -21.03
CA THR A 184 4.09 11.35 -22.13
C THR A 184 2.79 12.05 -21.71
N THR A 185 2.81 13.39 -21.73
CA THR A 185 1.70 14.35 -21.92
C THR A 185 0.24 13.94 -21.60
N THR A 186 -0.04 13.44 -20.41
CA THR A 186 -1.34 13.64 -19.76
C THR A 186 -1.08 14.12 -18.34
N THR A 187 -1.77 15.18 -17.92
CA THR A 187 -1.82 15.56 -16.50
C THR A 187 -2.25 14.35 -15.69
N TYR A 188 -1.38 13.88 -14.79
CA TYR A 188 -1.68 12.80 -13.86
C TYR A 188 -1.77 13.42 -12.46
N THR A 189 -2.97 13.40 -11.87
CA THR A 189 -3.23 14.02 -10.57
C THR A 189 -3.35 12.95 -9.50
N ILE A 190 -2.37 12.88 -8.60
CA ILE A 190 -2.50 12.07 -7.38
C ILE A 190 -3.32 12.87 -6.37
N THR A 191 -4.50 12.37 -6.01
CA THR A 191 -5.38 12.97 -5.00
C THR A 191 -5.22 12.22 -3.69
N LEU A 192 -4.68 12.89 -2.67
CA LEU A 192 -4.54 12.34 -1.32
C LEU A 192 -5.90 12.24 -0.60
N PRO A 193 -6.12 11.21 0.24
CA PRO A 193 -7.32 11.11 1.05
C PRO A 193 -7.35 12.21 2.11
N ALA A 194 -8.55 12.71 2.43
CA ALA A 194 -8.74 13.71 3.49
C ALA A 194 -8.49 13.16 4.90
N ALA A 195 -8.67 11.84 5.09
CA ALA A 195 -8.39 11.16 6.34
C ALA A 195 -6.89 10.84 6.47
N VAL A 196 -6.39 10.81 7.72
CA VAL A 196 -5.05 10.33 8.03
C VAL A 196 -5.05 8.81 8.18
N GLY A 197 -3.96 8.16 7.76
CA GLY A 197 -3.79 6.71 7.91
C GLY A 197 -3.53 6.32 9.35
N THR A 198 -3.87 5.09 9.72
CA THR A 198 -3.48 4.49 11.00
C THR A 198 -2.20 3.68 10.87
N SER A 199 -1.60 3.30 12.00
CA SER A 199 -0.43 2.42 12.02
C SER A 199 -0.69 1.14 11.21
N GLY A 200 0.28 0.79 10.35
CA GLY A 200 0.16 -0.37 9.47
C GLY A 200 -0.59 -0.10 8.17
N GLN A 201 -0.98 1.13 7.84
CA GLN A 201 -1.58 1.46 6.55
C GLN A 201 -0.58 2.06 5.55
N VAL A 202 -0.78 1.75 4.28
CA VAL A 202 -0.08 2.31 3.13
C VAL A 202 -1.08 3.02 2.22
N LEU A 203 -0.60 4.03 1.50
CA LEU A 203 -1.39 4.73 0.51
C LEU A 203 -1.38 3.95 -0.81
N THR A 204 -2.55 3.59 -1.32
CA THR A 204 -2.72 2.86 -2.58
C THR A 204 -3.58 3.64 -3.55
N LEU A 205 -3.40 3.39 -4.85
CA LEU A 205 -4.29 3.91 -5.89
C LEU A 205 -5.65 3.20 -5.79
N SER A 206 -6.71 3.95 -5.59
CA SER A 206 -8.06 3.41 -5.39
C SER A 206 -8.86 3.28 -6.70
N ASP A 207 -8.51 4.05 -7.73
CA ASP A 207 -9.29 4.16 -8.97
C ASP A 207 -8.47 3.88 -10.26
N GLY A 208 -7.15 3.70 -10.13
CA GLY A 208 -6.25 3.50 -11.27
C GLY A 208 -6.02 4.73 -12.16
N VAL A 209 -6.52 5.91 -11.77
CA VAL A 209 -6.34 7.18 -12.49
C VAL A 209 -5.84 8.34 -11.60
N GLY A 210 -5.66 8.10 -10.30
CA GLY A 210 -4.87 8.98 -9.43
C GLY A 210 -5.48 9.24 -8.06
N ALA A 211 -6.73 8.85 -7.78
CA ALA A 211 -7.22 8.89 -6.41
C ALA A 211 -6.49 7.85 -5.56
N THR A 212 -6.22 8.21 -4.32
CA THR A 212 -5.56 7.33 -3.36
C THR A 212 -6.39 7.12 -2.09
N SER A 213 -6.18 5.99 -1.43
CA SER A 213 -6.82 5.64 -0.15
C SER A 213 -5.83 4.91 0.76
N TRP A 214 -6.04 5.02 2.08
CA TRP A 214 -5.32 4.20 3.04
C TRP A 214 -5.82 2.76 3.00
N SER A 215 -4.89 1.81 2.91
CA SER A 215 -5.14 0.37 2.93
C SER A 215 -4.15 -0.30 3.85
N ASP A 216 -4.56 -1.36 4.54
CA ASP A 216 -3.67 -2.09 5.45
C ASP A 216 -2.50 -2.72 4.70
N ALA A 217 -1.30 -2.55 5.24
CA ALA A 217 -0.06 -3.10 4.73
C ALA A 217 0.01 -4.60 5.07
N GLY A 218 -0.33 -5.45 4.10
CA GLY A 218 -0.03 -6.88 4.17
C GLY A 218 -1.15 -7.81 4.64
N THR A 219 -2.40 -7.37 4.74
CA THR A 219 -3.54 -8.27 4.95
C THR A 219 -4.25 -8.47 3.63
N THR A 220 -3.99 -9.63 2.99
CA THR A 220 -4.72 -10.15 1.81
C THR A 220 -5.11 -9.06 0.82
N SER A 221 -4.20 -8.66 -0.07
CA SER A 221 -4.52 -7.76 -1.19
C SER A 221 -5.92 -8.09 -1.69
N THR A 222 -6.90 -7.21 -1.42
CA THR A 222 -8.30 -7.55 -1.62
C THR A 222 -8.45 -7.71 -3.11
N ILE A 223 -8.54 -8.96 -3.57
CA ILE A 223 -8.91 -9.24 -4.94
C ILE A 223 -10.32 -8.66 -5.05
N ALA A 224 -10.44 -7.55 -5.79
CA ALA A 224 -11.72 -6.91 -6.02
C ALA A 224 -12.71 -7.94 -6.60
N ASP A 225 -14.01 -7.72 -6.39
CA ASP A 225 -15.02 -8.61 -6.95
C ASP A 225 -14.82 -8.76 -8.47
N ASN A 226 -14.91 -9.99 -8.98
CA ASN A 226 -14.60 -10.36 -10.37
C ASN A 226 -13.19 -10.02 -10.87
N ALA A 227 -12.22 -9.68 -10.01
CA ALA A 227 -10.87 -9.33 -10.45
C ALA A 227 -10.06 -10.51 -11.01
N VAL A 228 -10.42 -11.76 -10.68
CA VAL A 228 -9.84 -12.98 -11.29
C VAL A 228 -10.68 -13.37 -12.51
N THR A 229 -10.34 -12.79 -13.65
CA THR A 229 -10.87 -13.21 -14.96
C THR A 229 -10.25 -14.54 -15.41
N LEU A 230 -10.86 -15.25 -16.37
CA LEU A 230 -10.27 -16.48 -16.93
C LEU A 230 -8.83 -16.29 -17.45
N ALA A 231 -8.49 -15.12 -18.01
CA ALA A 231 -7.15 -14.80 -18.49
C ALA A 231 -6.07 -14.69 -17.39
N LYS A 232 -6.49 -14.52 -16.12
CA LYS A 232 -5.61 -14.45 -14.95
C LYS A 232 -5.44 -15.82 -14.27
N MET A 233 -6.25 -16.81 -14.67
CA MET A 233 -6.11 -18.18 -14.21
C MET A 233 -5.05 -18.88 -15.06
N ALA A 234 -4.10 -19.55 -14.42
CA ALA A 234 -3.17 -20.42 -15.15
C ALA A 234 -3.94 -21.51 -15.91
N THR A 235 -3.46 -21.90 -17.08
CA THR A 235 -4.05 -23.01 -17.85
C THR A 235 -3.95 -24.31 -17.04
N GLY A 236 -5.07 -25.00 -16.85
CA GLY A 236 -5.13 -26.30 -16.18
C GLY A 236 -5.44 -27.45 -17.14
N THR A 237 -5.37 -28.68 -16.63
CA THR A 237 -5.88 -29.85 -17.36
C THR A 237 -7.41 -29.82 -17.37
N PRO A 238 -8.07 -29.94 -18.55
CA PRO A 238 -9.52 -29.95 -18.63
C PRO A 238 -10.16 -30.99 -17.71
N GLY A 239 -11.19 -30.57 -16.97
CA GLY A 239 -11.95 -31.43 -16.06
C GLY A 239 -11.31 -31.69 -14.69
N ASN A 240 -10.10 -31.18 -14.42
CA ASN A 240 -9.56 -31.18 -13.07
C ASN A 240 -10.37 -30.25 -12.16
N LEU A 241 -10.47 -30.60 -10.88
CA LEU A 241 -11.07 -29.76 -9.83
C LEU A 241 -9.97 -29.18 -8.94
N ILE A 242 -10.23 -28.04 -8.30
CA ILE A 242 -9.33 -27.48 -7.28
C ILE A 242 -9.85 -27.87 -5.89
N SER A 243 -8.96 -28.41 -5.06
CA SER A 243 -9.19 -28.76 -3.64
C SER A 243 -8.00 -28.28 -2.80
N TYR A 244 -7.96 -28.68 -1.53
CA TYR A 244 -6.85 -28.47 -0.62
C TYR A 244 -6.23 -29.80 -0.19
N ASP A 245 -4.91 -29.79 0.03
CA ASP A 245 -4.18 -30.88 0.67
C ASP A 245 -4.16 -30.73 2.21
N GLY A 246 -3.48 -31.65 2.90
CA GLY A 246 -3.34 -31.62 4.35
C GLY A 246 -2.51 -30.48 4.91
N SER A 247 -1.84 -29.70 4.05
CA SER A 247 -1.11 -28.48 4.41
C SER A 247 -1.90 -27.21 4.07
N ASN A 248 -3.19 -27.35 3.70
CA ASN A 248 -4.07 -26.26 3.27
C ASN A 248 -3.61 -25.57 1.97
N ASN A 249 -2.75 -26.21 1.18
CA ASN A 249 -2.35 -25.68 -0.12
C ASN A 249 -3.38 -26.08 -1.19
N PRO A 250 -3.71 -25.18 -2.14
CA PRO A 250 -4.50 -25.55 -3.31
C PRO A 250 -3.81 -26.65 -4.11
N VAL A 251 -4.58 -27.68 -4.48
CA VAL A 251 -4.11 -28.82 -5.26
C VAL A 251 -5.14 -29.22 -6.30
N ALA A 252 -4.68 -29.71 -7.44
CA ALA A 252 -5.56 -30.25 -8.47
C ALA A 252 -5.98 -31.68 -8.12
N VAL A 253 -7.28 -31.93 -8.10
CA VAL A 253 -7.86 -33.28 -8.15
C VAL A 253 -7.98 -33.65 -9.62
N GLY A 254 -7.30 -34.74 -10.01
CA GLY A 254 -7.34 -35.23 -11.39
C GLY A 254 -8.75 -35.60 -11.85
N THR A 255 -8.99 -35.53 -13.15
CA THR A 255 -10.25 -35.99 -13.76
C THR A 255 -10.56 -37.44 -13.44
N GLY A 256 -11.80 -37.71 -13.03
CA GLY A 256 -12.34 -39.07 -12.96
C GLY A 256 -12.70 -39.64 -14.33
N THR A 257 -12.95 -40.95 -14.37
CA THR A 257 -13.52 -41.65 -15.51
C THR A 257 -15.03 -41.86 -15.35
N ALA A 258 -15.71 -42.22 -16.43
CA ALA A 258 -17.15 -42.49 -16.40
C ALA A 258 -17.49 -43.58 -15.35
N GLY A 259 -18.52 -43.33 -14.54
CA GLY A 259 -18.95 -44.22 -13.47
C GLY A 259 -18.21 -44.04 -12.15
N GLN A 260 -17.14 -43.23 -12.09
CA GLN A 260 -16.53 -42.82 -10.83
C GLN A 260 -17.29 -41.68 -10.17
N VAL A 261 -17.26 -41.65 -8.85
CA VAL A 261 -17.80 -40.56 -8.03
C VAL A 261 -16.66 -39.92 -7.24
N LEU A 262 -16.79 -38.63 -6.94
CA LEU A 262 -15.83 -37.94 -6.09
C LEU A 262 -16.04 -38.42 -4.65
N THR A 263 -15.03 -39.08 -4.10
CA THR A 263 -15.06 -39.62 -2.74
C THR A 263 -14.09 -38.87 -1.84
N SER A 264 -14.49 -38.68 -0.59
CA SER A 264 -13.58 -38.17 0.44
C SER A 264 -12.48 -39.20 0.69
N ALA A 265 -11.22 -38.77 0.66
CA ALA A 265 -10.06 -39.58 1.05
C ALA A 265 -9.75 -39.50 2.56
N GLY A 266 -10.65 -38.90 3.34
CA GLY A 266 -10.44 -38.63 4.76
C GLY A 266 -9.73 -37.29 5.01
N SER A 267 -9.66 -36.89 6.27
CA SER A 267 -9.06 -35.61 6.68
C SER A 267 -7.60 -35.52 6.23
N GLY A 268 -7.19 -34.34 5.77
CA GLY A 268 -5.83 -34.05 5.32
C GLY A 268 -5.45 -34.61 3.94
N ASN A 269 -6.39 -35.23 3.22
CA ASN A 269 -6.17 -35.73 1.87
C ASN A 269 -7.18 -35.11 0.89
N PRO A 270 -6.75 -34.71 -0.31
CA PRO A 270 -7.67 -34.27 -1.35
C PRO A 270 -8.67 -35.39 -1.69
N PRO A 271 -9.92 -35.05 -2.03
CA PRO A 271 -10.85 -36.06 -2.50
C PRO A 271 -10.34 -36.67 -3.82
N ALA A 272 -10.74 -37.91 -4.09
CA ALA A 272 -10.34 -38.64 -5.28
C ALA A 272 -11.56 -39.26 -5.96
N PHE A 273 -11.53 -39.30 -7.29
CA PHE A 273 -12.52 -40.07 -8.03
C PHE A 273 -12.27 -41.56 -7.82
N ALA A 274 -13.28 -42.26 -7.33
CA ALA A 274 -13.24 -43.69 -7.09
C ALA A 274 -14.49 -44.35 -7.64
N THR A 275 -14.39 -45.62 -8.02
CA THR A 275 -15.56 -46.43 -8.33
C THR A 275 -16.45 -46.47 -7.08
N PRO A 276 -17.76 -46.16 -7.19
CA PRO A 276 -18.68 -46.31 -6.07
C PRO A 276 -18.52 -47.71 -5.48
N ALA A 277 -18.35 -47.80 -4.15
CA ALA A 277 -18.42 -49.09 -3.48
C ALA A 277 -19.75 -49.74 -3.89
N THR A 278 -19.71 -50.97 -4.40
CA THR A 278 -20.92 -51.73 -4.71
C THR A 278 -21.67 -51.90 -3.40
N THR A 279 -22.64 -51.03 -3.14
CA THR A 279 -23.56 -51.20 -2.03
C THR A 279 -24.17 -52.58 -2.20
N THR A 280 -24.08 -53.41 -1.16
CA THR A 280 -24.73 -54.71 -1.10
C THR A 280 -26.19 -54.52 -1.51
N VAL A 281 -26.54 -54.86 -2.75
CA VAL A 281 -27.93 -54.72 -3.20
C VAL A 281 -28.73 -55.68 -2.31
N PRO A 282 -29.78 -55.20 -1.62
CA PRO A 282 -30.53 -56.05 -0.68
C PRO A 282 -31.20 -57.23 -1.41
N TYR A 283 -31.53 -57.04 -2.70
CA TYR A 283 -32.08 -58.04 -3.60
C TYR A 283 -31.40 -57.98 -4.98
N SER A 284 -31.31 -59.11 -5.69
CA SER A 284 -30.97 -59.13 -7.12
C SER A 284 -32.11 -58.55 -7.96
N ASP A 285 -31.86 -58.13 -9.20
CA ASP A 285 -32.95 -57.67 -10.10
C ASP A 285 -34.00 -58.76 -10.33
N TRP A 286 -35.26 -58.36 -10.61
CA TRP A 286 -36.33 -59.30 -10.92
C TRP A 286 -36.02 -60.08 -12.21
N VAL A 287 -36.04 -61.41 -12.13
CA VAL A 287 -35.83 -62.32 -13.27
C VAL A 287 -37.10 -63.11 -13.54
N VAL A 288 -37.56 -63.10 -14.80
CA VAL A 288 -38.68 -63.95 -15.24
C VAL A 288 -38.15 -65.33 -15.62
N LYS A 289 -38.76 -66.37 -15.06
CA LYS A 289 -38.48 -67.78 -15.31
C LYS A 289 -39.65 -68.41 -16.07
N THR A 290 -39.34 -69.23 -17.06
CA THR A 290 -40.32 -69.86 -17.94
C THR A 290 -40.26 -71.38 -17.79
N ALA A 291 -41.13 -72.12 -18.48
CA ALA A 291 -41.21 -73.58 -18.35
C ALA A 291 -39.86 -74.30 -18.57
N SER A 292 -38.92 -73.74 -19.35
CA SER A 292 -37.58 -74.31 -19.57
C SER A 292 -36.65 -74.22 -18.36
N ASP A 293 -36.94 -73.33 -17.41
CA ASP A 293 -36.12 -73.13 -16.21
C ASP A 293 -36.51 -74.07 -15.06
N THR A 294 -37.47 -74.98 -15.27
CA THR A 294 -37.92 -75.90 -14.21
C THR A 294 -36.77 -76.79 -13.74
N GLY A 295 -36.66 -76.97 -12.42
CA GLY A 295 -35.56 -77.65 -11.75
C GLY A 295 -34.39 -76.73 -11.36
N MET A 296 -34.47 -75.42 -11.63
CA MET A 296 -33.43 -74.47 -11.20
C MET A 296 -33.31 -74.38 -9.68
N THR A 297 -32.13 -73.97 -9.21
CA THR A 297 -31.88 -73.67 -7.79
C THR A 297 -31.77 -72.15 -7.62
N ALA A 298 -32.59 -71.56 -6.75
CA ALA A 298 -32.49 -70.16 -6.40
C ALA A 298 -31.17 -69.86 -5.67
N THR A 299 -30.68 -68.63 -5.81
CA THR A 299 -29.61 -68.07 -4.99
C THR A 299 -30.16 -67.09 -3.94
N SER A 300 -29.41 -66.85 -2.86
CA SER A 300 -29.79 -65.87 -1.85
C SER A 300 -29.97 -64.51 -2.52
N LYS A 301 -31.05 -63.80 -2.14
CA LYS A 301 -31.51 -62.52 -2.67
C LYS A 301 -32.15 -62.57 -4.06
N ASP A 302 -32.43 -63.76 -4.59
CA ASP A 302 -33.17 -63.90 -5.84
C ASP A 302 -34.56 -63.25 -5.77
N GLN A 303 -34.94 -62.54 -6.84
CA GLN A 303 -36.30 -62.07 -7.08
C GLN A 303 -36.82 -62.72 -8.37
N LEU A 304 -37.71 -63.72 -8.24
CA LEU A 304 -38.11 -64.55 -9.37
C LEU A 304 -39.60 -64.43 -9.66
N ILE A 305 -39.93 -64.13 -10.92
CA ILE A 305 -41.28 -64.23 -11.46
C ILE A 305 -41.37 -65.53 -12.26
N ILE A 306 -42.13 -66.49 -11.78
CA ILE A 306 -42.31 -67.77 -12.44
C ILE A 306 -43.54 -67.67 -13.34
N ASN A 307 -43.31 -67.63 -14.65
CA ASN A 307 -44.33 -67.53 -15.68
C ASN A 307 -44.33 -68.81 -16.54
N SER A 308 -44.81 -69.90 -15.95
CA SER A 308 -44.98 -71.18 -16.61
C SER A 308 -46.45 -71.56 -16.69
N ALA A 309 -46.92 -71.96 -17.87
CA ALA A 309 -48.27 -72.50 -18.05
C ALA A 309 -48.40 -73.95 -17.51
N SER A 310 -47.27 -74.65 -17.38
CA SER A 310 -47.16 -76.01 -16.85
C SER A 310 -46.60 -75.99 -15.43
N ALA A 311 -46.77 -77.09 -14.68
CA ALA A 311 -46.13 -77.25 -13.37
C ALA A 311 -44.63 -76.93 -13.43
N PHE A 312 -44.14 -76.20 -12.44
CA PHE A 312 -42.77 -75.71 -12.40
C PHE A 312 -42.16 -76.03 -11.03
N THR A 313 -40.94 -76.55 -11.01
CA THR A 313 -40.22 -76.84 -9.77
C THR A 313 -39.03 -75.89 -9.65
N LEU A 314 -38.81 -75.32 -8.47
CA LEU A 314 -37.57 -74.62 -8.14
C LEU A 314 -37.07 -75.07 -6.78
N ASN A 315 -35.77 -75.31 -6.68
CA ASN A 315 -35.10 -75.69 -5.45
C ASN A 315 -34.60 -74.46 -4.69
N LEU A 316 -34.70 -74.48 -3.38
CA LEU A 316 -34.12 -73.45 -2.52
C LEU A 316 -32.58 -73.54 -2.51
N PRO A 317 -31.85 -72.44 -2.18
CA PRO A 317 -30.39 -72.41 -2.17
C PRO A 317 -29.76 -73.62 -1.47
N SER A 318 -28.82 -74.32 -2.11
CA SER A 318 -28.29 -75.60 -1.63
C SER A 318 -27.48 -75.53 -0.33
N SER A 319 -27.09 -74.34 0.12
CA SER A 319 -26.28 -74.13 1.32
C SER A 319 -26.67 -72.82 2.00
N PRO A 320 -27.86 -72.73 2.61
CA PRO A 320 -28.38 -71.48 3.12
C PRO A 320 -27.69 -71.08 4.42
N SER A 321 -27.48 -69.78 4.58
CA SER A 321 -27.03 -69.13 5.82
C SER A 321 -28.19 -68.34 6.43
N ASN A 322 -28.18 -68.14 7.76
CA ASN A 322 -29.24 -67.38 8.44
C ASN A 322 -29.40 -65.99 7.80
N GLY A 323 -30.63 -65.67 7.39
CA GLY A 323 -30.95 -64.41 6.71
C GLY A 323 -30.85 -64.46 5.18
N ASP A 324 -30.49 -65.60 4.58
CA ASP A 324 -30.66 -65.79 3.14
C ASP A 324 -32.13 -65.67 2.76
N THR A 325 -32.40 -65.01 1.64
CA THR A 325 -33.78 -64.72 1.20
C THR A 325 -34.01 -65.19 -0.22
N VAL A 326 -35.24 -65.56 -0.55
CA VAL A 326 -35.69 -65.79 -1.94
C VAL A 326 -37.09 -65.23 -2.05
N VAL A 327 -37.33 -64.37 -3.05
CA VAL A 327 -38.67 -63.84 -3.36
C VAL A 327 -39.18 -64.54 -4.60
N LEU A 328 -40.36 -65.16 -4.49
CA LEU A 328 -41.00 -65.93 -5.54
C LEU A 328 -42.38 -65.34 -5.84
N SER A 329 -42.70 -65.17 -7.11
CA SER A 329 -44.03 -64.78 -7.57
C SER A 329 -44.47 -65.71 -8.69
N ASN A 330 -45.58 -66.43 -8.51
CA ASN A 330 -46.13 -67.27 -9.56
C ASN A 330 -47.12 -66.46 -10.41
N ALA A 331 -46.64 -65.96 -11.55
CA ALA A 331 -47.46 -65.28 -12.55
C ALA A 331 -48.05 -66.25 -13.61
N GLY A 332 -47.59 -67.50 -13.63
CA GLY A 332 -48.02 -68.53 -14.56
C GLY A 332 -49.29 -69.27 -14.13
N ALA A 333 -49.88 -70.03 -15.05
CA ALA A 333 -51.04 -70.88 -14.77
C ALA A 333 -50.67 -72.21 -14.06
N GLY A 334 -49.42 -72.65 -14.20
CA GLY A 334 -48.92 -73.86 -13.57
C GLY A 334 -48.63 -73.65 -12.09
N THR A 335 -48.95 -74.65 -11.27
CA THR A 335 -48.55 -74.66 -9.86
C THR A 335 -47.03 -74.73 -9.74
N VAL A 336 -46.46 -73.91 -8.86
CA VAL A 336 -45.04 -73.93 -8.56
C VAL A 336 -44.77 -74.79 -7.33
N THR A 337 -43.91 -75.79 -7.48
CA THR A 337 -43.34 -76.55 -6.36
C THR A 337 -42.05 -75.88 -5.92
N VAL A 338 -42.01 -75.45 -4.65
CA VAL A 338 -40.81 -74.94 -4.00
C VAL A 338 -40.09 -76.13 -3.34
N GLY A 339 -39.17 -76.72 -4.09
CA GLY A 339 -38.35 -77.85 -3.68
C GLY A 339 -37.44 -77.51 -2.51
N ARG A 340 -37.50 -78.34 -1.47
CA ARG A 340 -36.62 -78.20 -0.30
C ARG A 340 -35.18 -78.50 -0.65
N ASN A 341 -34.29 -77.78 -0.01
CA ASN A 341 -32.84 -78.00 -0.03
C ASN A 341 -32.37 -78.89 1.14
N SER A 342 -33.21 -79.84 1.56
CA SER A 342 -33.09 -80.60 2.83
C SER A 342 -33.32 -79.79 4.12
N SER A 343 -33.51 -78.46 4.04
CA SER A 343 -34.04 -77.67 5.16
C SER A 343 -35.56 -77.66 5.15
N ASN A 344 -36.18 -77.53 6.32
CA ASN A 344 -37.64 -77.39 6.43
C ASN A 344 -38.16 -76.14 5.69
N ILE A 345 -39.45 -76.11 5.36
CA ILE A 345 -40.19 -74.90 5.00
C ILE A 345 -41.27 -74.73 6.05
N ASP A 346 -41.29 -73.60 6.76
CA ASP A 346 -42.19 -73.32 7.88
C ASP A 346 -42.27 -74.46 8.92
N SER A 347 -41.11 -74.99 9.31
CA SER A 347 -40.94 -76.13 10.23
C SER A 347 -41.46 -77.47 9.71
N LEU A 348 -41.89 -77.56 8.45
CA LEU A 348 -42.36 -78.79 7.82
C LEU A 348 -41.31 -79.41 6.91
N ALA A 349 -41.27 -80.75 6.95
CA ALA A 349 -40.34 -81.54 6.16
C ALA A 349 -40.92 -81.94 4.79
N GLU A 350 -41.51 -80.98 4.07
CA GLU A 350 -42.21 -81.21 2.79
C GLU A 350 -42.04 -80.03 1.83
N ASP A 351 -42.04 -80.29 0.51
CA ASP A 351 -41.92 -79.23 -0.49
C ASP A 351 -43.06 -78.21 -0.40
N GLY A 352 -42.73 -76.93 -0.59
CA GLY A 352 -43.71 -75.85 -0.61
C GLY A 352 -44.50 -75.83 -1.91
N THR A 353 -45.69 -75.23 -1.87
CA THR A 353 -46.54 -75.04 -3.06
C THR A 353 -46.93 -73.57 -3.18
N LEU A 354 -46.71 -72.99 -4.37
CA LEU A 354 -47.10 -71.63 -4.70
C LEU A 354 -48.09 -71.65 -5.88
N ASN A 355 -49.35 -71.38 -5.56
CA ASN A 355 -50.45 -71.39 -6.54
C ASN A 355 -50.37 -70.21 -7.52
N SER A 356 -51.06 -70.31 -8.65
CA SER A 356 -51.15 -69.23 -9.63
C SER A 356 -51.63 -67.93 -8.98
N GLY A 357 -50.93 -66.83 -9.26
CA GLY A 357 -51.21 -65.50 -8.70
C GLY A 357 -50.66 -65.27 -7.28
N ALA A 358 -50.11 -66.29 -6.61
CA ALA A 358 -49.52 -66.16 -5.29
C ALA A 358 -48.06 -65.70 -5.36
N SER A 359 -47.61 -64.97 -4.34
CA SER A 359 -46.21 -64.61 -4.14
C SER A 359 -45.82 -64.88 -2.69
N VAL A 360 -44.56 -65.21 -2.46
CA VAL A 360 -44.00 -65.47 -1.13
C VAL A 360 -42.57 -64.98 -1.06
N GLN A 361 -42.19 -64.41 0.07
CA GLN A 361 -40.79 -64.24 0.43
C GLN A 361 -40.43 -65.32 1.43
N LEU A 362 -39.34 -66.03 1.17
CA LEU A 362 -38.78 -67.03 2.06
C LEU A 362 -37.50 -66.50 2.68
N VAL A 363 -37.34 -66.67 3.99
CA VAL A 363 -36.14 -66.31 4.74
C VAL A 363 -35.63 -67.52 5.50
N TYR A 364 -34.37 -67.90 5.31
CA TYR A 364 -33.79 -69.00 6.07
C TYR A 364 -33.52 -68.59 7.52
N ALA A 365 -34.24 -69.22 8.45
CA ALA A 365 -34.24 -68.93 9.89
C ALA A 365 -33.47 -69.99 10.71
N GLY A 366 -32.60 -70.77 10.07
CA GLY A 366 -31.80 -71.82 10.69
C GLY A 366 -32.40 -73.23 10.53
N SER A 367 -31.71 -74.25 11.05
CA SER A 367 -32.01 -75.65 10.73
C SER A 367 -33.33 -76.19 11.29
N THR A 368 -33.89 -75.58 12.34
CA THR A 368 -35.14 -76.04 12.98
C THR A 368 -36.37 -75.59 12.20
N ILE A 369 -36.52 -74.29 11.98
CA ILE A 369 -37.65 -73.70 11.22
C ILE A 369 -37.42 -73.90 9.71
N GLY A 370 -36.16 -73.87 9.28
CA GLY A 370 -35.79 -73.87 7.87
C GLY A 370 -36.12 -72.53 7.22
N TRP A 371 -36.71 -72.58 6.03
CA TRP A 371 -37.19 -71.41 5.31
C TRP A 371 -38.56 -70.97 5.82
N HIS A 372 -38.61 -69.78 6.41
CA HIS A 372 -39.84 -69.19 6.91
C HIS A 372 -40.50 -68.33 5.82
N SER A 373 -41.79 -68.54 5.55
CA SER A 373 -42.57 -67.68 4.66
C SER A 373 -43.02 -66.41 5.38
N LEU A 374 -42.91 -65.27 4.67
CA LEU A 374 -43.35 -63.94 5.10
C LEU A 374 -44.62 -63.50 4.37
#